data_AF-A0A350LUP3-F1
#
_entry.id   AF-A0A350LUP3-F1
#
_cell.length_a   1.000
_cell.length_b   1.000
_cell.length_c   1.000
_cell.angle_alpha   90.00
_cell.angle_beta   90.00
_cell.angle_gamma   90.00
#
_symmetry.space_group_name_H-M   'P 1'
#
loop_
_entity.id
_entity.type
_entity.pdbx_description
1 polymer ?
#
loop_
_entity_poly.entity_id
_entity_poly.type
_entity_poly.pdbx_seq_one_letter_code
_entity_poly.pdbx_strand_id
1 'polypeptide(L)' 'MSGLDTAALATWLEDHMPGITGPVEAEKFSGGQSNPTYRLSTPTGRFVLRRKPPGVLLKSAHA' A
#
# COMPACT_ATOMS: atom_id res chain seq x y z
N MET A 1 0.15 5.27 -15.85
CA MET A 1 0.87 5.72 -14.63
C MET A 1 0.10 5.25 -13.41
N SER A 2 0.42 4.08 -12.88
CA SER A 2 -0.32 3.46 -11.77
C SER A 2 0.33 3.85 -10.43
N GLY A 3 0.23 5.14 -10.07
CA GLY A 3 0.67 5.63 -8.76
C GLY A 3 -0.26 5.16 -7.63
N LEU A 4 0.22 5.17 -6.38
CA LEU A 4 -0.64 5.05 -5.21
C LEU A 4 -1.24 6.43 -4.91
N ASP A 5 -2.56 6.52 -4.77
CA ASP A 5 -3.22 7.74 -4.31
C ASP A 5 -3.08 7.84 -2.79
N THR A 6 -2.17 8.71 -2.34
CA THR A 6 -1.85 8.86 -0.92
C THR A 6 -2.92 9.62 -0.15
N ALA A 7 -3.68 10.50 -0.81
CA ALA A 7 -4.77 11.24 -0.16
C ALA A 7 -5.94 10.30 0.15
N ALA A 8 -6.38 9.52 -0.85
CA ALA A 8 -7.42 8.51 -0.65
C ALA A 8 -6.98 7.44 0.37
N LEU A 9 -5.71 7.05 0.35
CA LEU A 9 -5.16 6.11 1.33
C LEU A 9 -5.14 6.70 2.75
N ALA A 10 -4.79 7.97 2.92
CA ALA A 10 -4.78 8.63 4.23
C ALA A 10 -6.17 8.61 4.87
N THR A 11 -7.20 9.02 4.13
CA THR A 11 -8.60 8.97 4.61
C THR A 11 -9.01 7.54 4.98
N TRP A 12 -8.68 6.56 4.14
CA TRP A 12 -9.00 5.16 4.45
C TRP A 12 -8.28 4.67 5.71
N LEU A 13 -7.00 5.01 5.89
CA LEU A 13 -6.22 4.61 7.06
C LEU A 13 -6.75 5.25 8.34
N GLU A 14 -7.13 6.53 8.31
CA GLU A 14 -7.73 7.24 9.45
C GLU A 14 -9.03 6.55 9.91
N ASP A 15 -9.86 6.09 8.96
CA ASP A 15 -11.11 5.38 9.26
C ASP A 15 -10.88 3.95 9.80
N HIS A 16 -9.82 3.27 9.37
CA HIS A 16 -9.61 1.84 9.66
C HIS A 16 -8.57 1.57 10.74
N MET A 17 -7.69 2.52 11.04
CA MET A 17 -6.58 2.38 11.98
C MET A 17 -6.56 3.54 12.96
N PRO A 18 -7.14 3.37 14.16
CA PRO A 18 -7.12 4.40 15.20
C PRO A 18 -5.68 4.80 15.53
N GLY A 19 -5.38 6.09 15.44
CA GLY A 19 -4.04 6.62 15.74
C GLY A 19 -3.10 6.73 14.54
N ILE A 20 -3.56 6.46 13.32
CA ILE A 20 -2.91 6.99 12.12
C ILE A 20 -3.54 8.33 11.80
N THR A 21 -2.73 9.38 11.65
CA THR A 21 -3.22 10.71 11.27
C THR A 21 -2.21 11.44 10.39
N GLY A 22 -2.72 12.29 9.52
CA GLY A 22 -1.93 13.26 8.78
C GLY A 22 -1.44 12.75 7.41
N PRO A 23 -0.53 13.50 6.77
CA PRO A 23 -0.14 13.19 5.40
C PRO A 23 0.58 11.83 5.35
N VAL A 24 0.11 10.98 4.46
CA VAL A 24 0.75 9.70 4.14
C VAL A 24 1.69 9.91 2.97
N GLU A 25 2.97 9.66 3.19
CA GLU A 25 3.95 9.55 2.12
C GLU A 25 4.15 8.08 1.79
N ALA A 26 4.22 7.75 0.49
CA ALA A 26 4.40 6.37 0.05
C ALA A 26 5.58 6.23 -0.90
N GLU A 27 6.50 5.34 -0.53
CA GLU A 27 7.66 4.99 -1.32
C GLU A 27 7.58 3.52 -1.73
N LYS A 28 7.67 3.23 -3.02
CA LYS A 28 7.64 1.85 -3.51
C LYS A 28 8.98 1.17 -3.26
N PHE A 29 8.96 -0.03 -2.68
CA PHE A 29 10.18 -0.84 -2.59
C PHE A 29 10.65 -1.26 -3.99
N SER A 30 11.97 -1.25 -4.21
CA SER A 30 12.60 -1.55 -5.50
C SER A 30 12.51 -3.03 -5.92
N GLY A 31 12.18 -3.94 -5.00
CA GLY A 31 12.06 -5.38 -5.23
C GLY A 31 10.63 -5.90 -5.12
N GLY A 32 10.30 -6.92 -5.93
CA GLY A 32 9.02 -7.65 -5.86
C GLY A 32 7.96 -7.15 -6.85
N GLN A 33 7.87 -7.80 -8.02
CA GLN A 33 6.82 -7.52 -9.02
C GLN A 33 5.49 -8.20 -8.69
N SER A 34 5.52 -9.32 -7.96
CA SER A 34 4.32 -10.13 -7.69
C SER A 34 3.41 -9.57 -6.61
N ASN A 35 3.87 -8.66 -5.75
CA ASN A 35 3.04 -7.91 -4.79
C ASN A 35 3.69 -6.54 -4.57
N PRO A 36 3.17 -5.46 -5.18
CA PRO A 36 3.73 -4.14 -4.98
C PRO A 36 3.69 -3.78 -3.50
N THR A 37 4.87 -3.54 -2.93
CA THR A 37 5.04 -3.20 -1.52
C THR A 37 5.49 -1.75 -1.42
N TYR A 38 4.93 -1.01 -0.47
CA TYR A 38 5.22 0.40 -0.22
C TYR A 38 5.59 0.60 1.24
N ARG A 39 6.58 1.45 1.50
CA ARG A 39 6.82 2.04 2.80
C ARG A 39 5.91 3.26 2.92
N LEU A 40 5.08 3.27 3.94
CA LEU A 40 4.29 4.43 4.32
C LEU A 40 4.99 5.16 5.46
N SER A 41 5.13 6.47 5.32
CA SER A 41 5.59 7.36 6.38
C SER A 41 4.45 8.29 6.77
N THR A 42 4.20 8.40 8.07
CA THR A 42 3.19 9.29 8.66
C THR A 42 3.79 9.95 9.91
N PRO A 43 3.20 11.06 10.40
CA PRO A 43 3.58 11.64 11.69
C PRO A 43 3.51 10.66 12.86
N THR A 44 2.61 9.68 12.81
CA THR A 44 2.37 8.74 13.90
C THR A 44 3.25 7.49 13.81
N GLY A 45 3.91 7.26 12.68
CA GLY A 45 4.82 6.14 12.51
C GLY A 45 5.07 5.73 11.06
N ARG A 46 5.79 4.62 10.91
CA ARG A 46 6.12 4.01 9.61
C ARG A 46 5.43 2.67 9.49
N PHE A 47 4.83 2.43 8.32
CA PHE A 47 4.06 1.23 8.03
C PHE A 47 4.50 0.61 6.70
N VAL A 48 4.11 -0.64 6.48
CA VAL A 48 4.33 -1.35 5.21
C VAL A 48 2.99 -1.70 4.60
N LEU A 49 2.73 -1.20 3.40
CA LEU A 49 1.55 -1.54 2.61
C LEU A 49 1.93 -2.57 1.56
N ARG A 50 1.32 -3.76 1.61
CA ARG A 50 1.45 -4.78 0.58
C ARG A 50 0.13 -4.88 -0.17
N ARG A 51 0.13 -4.53 -1.46
CA ARG A 51 -1.06 -4.71 -2.31
C ARG A 51 -0.94 -5.99 -3.14
N LYS A 52 -2.08 -6.53 -3.51
CA LYS A 52 -2.19 -7.55 -4.55
C LYS A 52 -1.89 -6.91 -5.92
N PRO A 53 -1.15 -7.58 -6.82
CA PRO A 53 -0.84 -7.04 -8.13
C PRO A 53 -2.15 -6.82 -8.92
N PRO A 54 -2.23 -5.77 -9.75
CA PRO A 54 -3.35 -5.60 -10.66
C PRO A 54 -3.31 -6.72 -11.71
N GLY A 55 -4.29 -7.61 -11.66
CA GLY A 55 -4.40 -8.77 -12.54
C GLY A 55 -5.46 -9.76 -12.07
N VAL A 56 -6.02 -10.53 -12.99
CA VAL A 56 -6.89 -11.67 -12.65
C VAL A 56 -6.03 -12.68 -11.89
N LEU A 57 -6.46 -13.09 -10.69
CA LEU A 57 -5.95 -14.32 -10.09
C LEU A 57 -6.32 -15.44 -11.05
N LEU A 58 -5.38 -15.86 -11.88
CA LEU A 58 -5.58 -17.08 -12.65
C LEU A 58 -5.79 -18.21 -11.64
N LYS A 59 -6.92 -18.92 -11.78
CA LYS A 59 -7.22 -20.15 -11.04
C LYS A 59 -6.29 -21.28 -11.52
N SER A 60 -4.99 -21.11 -11.39
CA SER A 60 -4.03 -22.21 -11.48
C SER A 60 -2.64 -21.67 -11.17
N ALA A 61 -2.25 -21.76 -9.91
CA ALA A 61 -0.84 -21.71 -9.53
C ALA A 61 -0.60 -22.84 -8.53
N HIS A 62 -0.61 -24.06 -9.06
CA HIS A 62 0.06 -25.23 -8.49
C HIS A 62 0.58 -26.03 -9.68
N ALA A 63 1.89 -26.28 -9.70
CA ALA A 63 2.51 -27.40 -10.38
C ALA A 63 3.41 -28.06 -9.35
#